data_AF-A0A1X1CP39-F1
#
_entry.id   AF-A0A1X1CP39-F1
#
_cell.length_a   1.000
_cell.length_b   1.000
_cell.length_c   1.000
_cell.angle_alpha   90.00
_cell.angle_beta   90.00
_cell.angle_gamma   90.00
#
_symmetry.space_group_name_H-M   'P 1'
#
loop_
_entity.id
_entity.type
_entity.pdbx_description
1 polymer ?
#
loop_
_entity_poly.entity_id
_entity_poly.type
_entity_poly.pdbx_seq_one_letter_code
_entity_poly.pdbx_strand_id
1 'polypeptide(L)'
;MASVFLSHNSNDKPFVRRLASDLQEHGHVVWIDEAEINIGDSLIGKIREGLDKVDYVAVVLSNNSISSQWVQRELDISSNREIAEKRVILLPLLLERVDLPGFLLGKRYGDFTSEDLYTRSLQDLLKSLGPVEKHIDVSAQEKDALLTELQKMKEHVDALTRLQNHQSTPFKDNWTQGLQAAVARSNERFPQYQVINDSYAFNAIDNESPVTLDYLLWAIGKTMRKGAHPLESLMEMGGTYSKAQKMLEAYIAYIGK
;
A
#
# COMPACT_ATOMS: atom_id res chain seq x y z
N MET A 1 -15.51 -9.23 7.68
CA MET A 1 -14.66 -8.37 8.52
C MET A 1 -15.45 -7.12 8.87
N ALA A 2 -15.55 -6.74 10.14
CA ALA A 2 -16.34 -5.56 10.56
C ALA A 2 -15.42 -4.41 10.97
N SER A 3 -15.79 -3.17 10.63
CA SER A 3 -15.13 -1.95 11.08
C SER A 3 -15.84 -1.34 12.29
N VAL A 4 -15.11 -1.18 13.39
CA VAL A 4 -15.64 -0.73 14.68
C VAL A 4 -14.98 0.58 15.09
N PHE A 5 -15.80 1.58 15.39
CA PHE A 5 -15.35 2.84 15.98
C PHE A 5 -15.55 2.82 17.50
N LEU A 6 -14.47 3.01 18.28
CA LEU A 6 -14.50 3.05 19.74
C LEU A 6 -14.56 4.51 20.24
N SER A 7 -15.77 4.96 20.56
CA SER A 7 -16.02 6.26 21.17
C SER A 7 -15.81 6.19 22.68
N HIS A 8 -14.91 7.01 23.22
CA HIS A 8 -14.52 6.97 24.62
C HIS A 8 -14.10 8.34 25.15
N ASN A 9 -14.10 8.51 26.47
CA ASN A 9 -13.46 9.66 27.11
C ASN A 9 -11.94 9.43 27.19
N SER A 10 -11.13 10.50 27.11
CA SER A 10 -9.67 10.41 27.23
C SER A 10 -9.18 9.67 28.49
N ASN A 11 -9.94 9.71 29.59
CA ASN A 11 -9.61 8.99 30.82
C ASN A 11 -9.77 7.47 30.70
N ASP A 12 -10.56 6.99 29.74
CA ASP A 12 -10.86 5.58 29.52
C ASP A 12 -9.91 4.93 28.48
N LYS A 13 -8.92 5.70 27.98
CA LYS A 13 -7.92 5.26 26.98
C LYS A 13 -7.23 3.92 27.31
N PRO A 14 -6.83 3.63 28.57
CA PRO A 14 -6.17 2.35 28.88
C PRO A 14 -7.06 1.14 28.57
N PHE A 15 -8.34 1.21 28.93
CA PHE A 15 -9.31 0.15 28.65
C PHE A 15 -9.58 0.04 27.14
N VAL A 16 -9.78 1.17 26.47
CA VAL A 16 -10.12 1.21 25.04
C VAL A 16 -9.00 0.64 24.18
N ARG A 17 -7.74 0.92 24.52
CA ARG A 17 -6.58 0.34 23.83
C ARG A 17 -6.50 -1.17 23.98
N ARG A 18 -6.79 -1.70 25.18
CA ARG A 18 -6.85 -3.14 25.42
C ARG A 18 -7.96 -3.77 24.57
N LEU A 19 -9.17 -3.20 24.63
CA LEU A 19 -10.31 -3.68 23.83
C LEU A 19 -10.03 -3.63 22.32
N ALA A 20 -9.37 -2.57 21.86
CA ALA A 20 -9.00 -2.44 20.45
C ALA A 20 -7.99 -3.51 20.01
N SER A 21 -6.96 -3.77 20.84
CA SER A 21 -5.99 -4.84 20.58
C SER A 21 -6.69 -6.19 20.45
N ASP A 22 -7.58 -6.51 21.38
CA ASP A 22 -8.29 -7.79 21.39
C ASP A 22 -9.21 -7.92 20.16
N LEU A 23 -9.92 -6.86 19.77
CA LEU A 23 -10.75 -6.86 18.57
C LEU A 23 -9.92 -6.99 17.28
N GLN A 24 -8.74 -6.38 17.22
CA GLN A 24 -7.81 -6.50 16.09
C GLN A 24 -7.22 -7.91 15.97
N GLU A 25 -6.87 -8.55 17.09
CA GLU A 25 -6.41 -9.95 17.12
C GLU A 25 -7.46 -10.91 16.56
N HIS A 26 -8.75 -10.59 16.76
CA HIS A 26 -9.85 -11.35 16.19
C HIS A 26 -10.18 -10.98 14.73
N GLY A 27 -9.38 -10.10 14.09
CA GLY A 27 -9.47 -9.78 12.67
C GLY A 27 -10.46 -8.68 12.30
N HIS A 28 -10.86 -7.84 13.27
CA HIS A 28 -11.71 -6.67 13.03
C HIS A 28 -10.86 -5.40 12.84
N VAL A 29 -11.38 -4.46 12.07
CA VAL A 29 -10.71 -3.15 11.89
C VAL A 29 -11.22 -2.22 12.98
N VAL A 30 -10.34 -1.79 13.87
CA VAL A 30 -10.71 -0.92 15.00
C VAL A 30 -10.14 0.46 14.80
N TRP A 31 -11.01 1.46 14.92
CA TRP A 31 -10.66 2.88 14.94
C TRP A 31 -10.88 3.41 16.35
N ILE A 32 -9.83 3.96 16.94
CA ILE A 32 -9.89 4.67 18.22
C ILE A 32 -9.88 6.15 17.88
N ASP A 33 -10.82 6.92 18.41
CA ASP A 33 -10.75 8.38 18.26
C ASP A 33 -9.50 8.91 18.99
N GLU A 34 -8.56 9.48 18.25
CA GLU A 34 -7.46 10.29 18.83
C GLU A 34 -7.90 11.73 19.09
N ALA A 35 -9.04 12.15 18.55
CA ALA A 35 -9.55 13.48 18.79
C ALA A 35 -10.12 13.52 20.21
N GLU A 36 -9.43 14.23 21.10
CA GLU A 36 -10.03 14.70 22.34
C GLU A 36 -11.40 15.31 22.00
N ILE A 37 -12.48 14.66 22.44
CA ILE A 37 -13.82 15.24 22.35
C ILE A 37 -13.80 16.40 23.32
N ASN A 38 -13.51 17.60 22.81
CA ASN A 38 -13.50 18.81 23.59
C ASN A 38 -14.95 19.19 23.91
N ILE A 39 -15.13 19.83 25.06
CA ILE A 39 -16.43 20.35 25.51
C ILE A 39 -16.94 21.33 24.44
N GLY A 40 -17.97 20.92 23.68
CA GLY A 40 -18.55 21.71 22.57
C GLY A 40 -18.52 21.04 21.19
N ASP A 41 -17.75 19.96 21.01
CA ASP A 41 -17.63 19.28 19.71
C ASP A 41 -18.87 18.45 19.36
N SER A 42 -19.32 18.56 18.11
CA SER A 42 -20.34 17.65 17.58
C SER A 42 -19.73 16.27 17.34
N LEU A 43 -19.82 15.39 18.35
CA LEU A 43 -19.65 13.93 18.21
C LEU A 43 -20.32 13.39 16.94
N ILE A 44 -21.54 13.81 16.59
CA ILE A 44 -22.20 13.41 15.33
C ILE A 44 -21.48 13.95 14.08
N GLY A 45 -20.85 15.12 14.15
CA GLY A 45 -20.03 15.69 13.07
C GLY A 45 -18.74 14.88 12.85
N LYS A 46 -18.00 14.59 13.92
CA LYS A 46 -16.81 13.72 13.87
C LYS A 46 -17.16 12.30 13.43
N ILE A 47 -18.26 11.77 13.96
CA ILE A 47 -18.85 10.50 13.53
C ILE A 47 -19.19 10.58 12.04
N ARG A 48 -19.88 11.61 11.52
CA ARG A 48 -20.20 11.75 10.08
C ARG A 48 -18.96 11.80 9.19
N GLU A 49 -17.87 12.43 9.63
CA GLU A 49 -16.60 12.46 8.89
C GLU A 49 -15.91 11.09 8.85
N GLY A 50 -16.12 10.24 9.87
CA GLY A 50 -15.62 8.86 9.93
C GLY A 50 -16.62 7.76 9.51
N LEU A 51 -17.91 8.08 9.36
CA LEU A 51 -19.00 7.09 9.32
C LEU A 51 -19.12 6.34 8.02
N ASP A 52 -18.70 6.94 6.91
CA ASP A 52 -18.78 6.28 5.59
C ASP A 52 -17.94 5.00 5.51
N LYS A 53 -17.13 4.69 6.54
CA LYS A 53 -16.21 3.55 6.59
C LYS A 53 -16.43 2.60 7.78
N VAL A 54 -17.39 2.85 8.68
CA VAL A 54 -17.57 2.03 9.90
C VAL A 54 -18.95 1.36 9.98
N ASP A 55 -18.95 0.05 10.25
CA ASP A 55 -20.16 -0.77 10.38
C ASP A 55 -20.81 -0.62 11.77
N TYR A 56 -19.97 -0.48 12.81
CA TYR A 56 -20.39 -0.41 14.21
C TYR A 56 -19.75 0.77 14.94
N VAL A 57 -20.53 1.39 15.82
CA VAL A 57 -20.04 2.40 16.77
C VAL A 57 -20.20 1.85 18.18
N ALA A 58 -19.09 1.49 18.82
CA ALA A 58 -19.09 1.06 20.21
C ALA A 58 -18.77 2.25 21.12
N VAL A 59 -19.66 2.50 22.08
CA VAL A 59 -19.58 3.65 22.98
C VAL A 59 -19.23 3.17 24.37
N VAL A 60 -18.11 3.64 24.92
CA VAL A 60 -17.66 3.31 26.27
C VAL A 60 -18.32 4.25 27.28
N LEU A 61 -19.04 3.65 28.24
CA LEU A 61 -19.84 4.31 29.27
C LEU A 61 -19.14 4.22 30.62
N SER A 62 -18.54 5.33 31.04
CA SER A 62 -17.96 5.63 32.35
C SER A 62 -18.60 6.87 32.98
N ASN A 63 -18.35 7.16 34.27
CA ASN A 63 -18.82 8.40 34.91
C ASN A 63 -18.36 9.66 34.15
N ASN A 64 -17.19 9.58 33.52
CA ASN A 64 -16.60 10.66 32.72
C ASN A 64 -17.32 10.85 31.37
N SER A 65 -17.85 9.77 30.79
CA SER A 65 -18.56 9.80 29.50
C SER A 65 -20.04 10.20 29.62
N ILE A 66 -20.71 9.85 30.72
CA ILE A 66 -22.17 10.01 30.84
C ILE A 66 -22.57 11.47 31.08
N SER A 67 -21.67 12.26 31.67
CA SER A 67 -21.86 13.67 32.01
C SER A 67 -21.57 14.63 30.84
N SER A 68 -20.95 14.17 29.75
CA SER A 68 -20.29 15.04 28.76
C SER A 68 -21.06 15.28 27.44
N GLN A 69 -22.36 15.59 27.50
CA GLN A 69 -23.26 15.90 26.35
C GLN A 69 -23.87 14.71 25.58
N TRP A 70 -23.46 13.47 25.83
CA TRP A 70 -24.07 12.31 25.16
C TRP A 70 -25.55 12.14 25.53
N VAL A 71 -25.90 12.28 26.82
CA VAL A 71 -27.29 12.22 27.31
C VAL A 71 -28.19 13.29 26.67
N GLN A 72 -27.65 14.48 26.35
CA GLN A 72 -28.44 15.56 25.75
C GLN A 72 -28.78 15.32 24.28
N ARG A 73 -27.93 14.61 23.52
CA ARG A 73 -28.11 14.41 22.08
C ARG A 73 -28.89 13.15 21.70
N GLU A 74 -29.06 12.22 22.62
CA GLU A 74 -29.80 10.98 22.37
C GLU A 74 -31.33 11.19 22.29
N LEU A 75 -31.85 12.25 22.92
CA LEU A 75 -33.21 12.74 22.68
C LEU A 75 -33.45 13.16 21.21
N ASP A 76 -32.42 13.61 20.49
CA ASP A 76 -32.52 13.96 19.06
C ASP A 76 -32.41 12.75 18.12
N ILE A 77 -31.67 11.70 18.52
CA ILE A 77 -31.48 10.48 17.72
C ILE A 77 -32.77 9.67 17.65
N SER A 78 -33.52 9.59 18.75
CA SER A 78 -34.84 8.94 18.80
C SER A 78 -35.91 9.66 17.97
N SER A 79 -35.83 10.99 17.80
CA SER A 79 -36.81 11.74 17.00
C SER A 79 -36.58 11.69 15.48
N ASN A 80 -35.36 11.42 14.99
CA ASN A 80 -35.06 11.63 13.56
C ASN A 80 -34.34 10.51 12.79
N ARG A 81 -33.81 9.45 13.40
CA ARG A 81 -32.84 8.58 12.68
C ARG A 81 -32.99 7.07 12.71
N GLU A 82 -33.90 6.50 13.51
CA GLU A 82 -34.24 5.07 13.33
C GLU A 82 -35.07 4.81 12.06
N ILE A 83 -35.65 5.86 11.44
CA ILE A 83 -36.66 5.72 10.38
C ILE A 83 -36.09 5.79 8.94
N ALA A 84 -34.93 6.41 8.71
CA ALA A 84 -34.52 6.74 7.33
C ALA A 84 -33.49 5.80 6.67
N GLU A 85 -32.40 5.38 7.34
CA GLU A 85 -31.25 4.85 6.56
C GLU A 85 -30.48 3.62 7.10
N LYS A 86 -30.80 3.03 8.26
CA LYS A 86 -30.26 1.69 8.67
C LYS A 86 -28.73 1.45 8.54
N ARG A 87 -27.86 2.48 8.51
CA ARG A 87 -26.45 2.25 8.12
C ARG A 87 -25.46 1.95 9.25
N VAL A 88 -25.75 2.26 10.52
CA VAL A 88 -24.78 2.04 11.62
C VAL A 88 -25.45 1.53 12.87
N ILE A 89 -24.87 0.49 13.48
CA ILE A 89 -25.35 -0.12 14.72
C ILE A 89 -24.56 0.45 15.91
N LEU A 90 -25.28 0.98 16.90
CA LEU A 90 -24.69 1.51 18.14
C LEU A 90 -24.60 0.40 19.19
N LEU A 91 -23.40 0.20 19.75
CA LEU A 91 -23.10 -0.83 20.75
C LEU A 91 -22.67 -0.17 22.08
N PRO A 92 -23.54 -0.13 23.10
CA PRO A 92 -23.19 0.42 24.41
C PRO A 92 -22.29 -0.56 25.20
N LEU A 93 -21.16 -0.05 25.71
CA LEU A 93 -20.19 -0.78 26.52
C LEU A 93 -20.07 -0.12 27.90
N LEU A 94 -20.47 -0.81 28.95
CA LEU A 94 -20.46 -0.30 30.32
C LEU A 94 -19.10 -0.54 30.98
N LEU A 95 -18.31 0.50 31.21
CA LEU A 95 -17.02 0.41 31.90
C LEU A 95 -17.14 0.64 33.41
N GLU A 96 -18.04 1.52 33.82
CA GLU A 96 -18.32 1.80 35.23
C GLU A 96 -19.82 1.74 35.51
N ARG A 97 -20.21 1.47 36.76
CA ARG A 97 -21.62 1.57 37.14
C ARG A 97 -22.04 3.03 37.16
N VAL A 98 -22.89 3.38 36.19
CA VAL A 98 -23.41 4.72 35.97
C VAL A 98 -24.92 4.67 35.82
N ASP A 99 -25.60 5.78 36.12
CA ASP A 99 -27.04 5.91 35.90
C ASP A 99 -27.35 5.97 34.41
N LEU A 100 -27.70 4.82 33.84
CA LEU A 100 -27.95 4.70 32.41
C LEU A 100 -29.13 5.59 31.99
N PRO A 101 -28.97 6.41 30.93
CA PRO A 101 -30.07 7.20 30.43
C PRO A 101 -31.17 6.33 29.84
N GLY A 102 -32.39 6.89 29.82
CA GLY A 102 -33.63 6.14 29.58
C GLY A 102 -33.70 5.35 28.27
N PHE A 103 -32.97 5.76 27.24
CA PHE A 103 -32.94 5.07 25.94
C PHE A 103 -32.09 3.79 25.93
N LEU A 104 -31.17 3.64 26.89
CA LEU A 104 -30.45 2.40 27.12
C LEU A 104 -31.26 1.42 27.97
N LEU A 105 -32.31 1.89 28.65
CA LEU A 105 -33.21 1.05 29.43
C LEU A 105 -33.98 0.12 28.47
N GLY A 106 -33.50 -1.11 28.34
CA GLY A 106 -34.09 -2.14 27.47
C GLY A 106 -33.22 -2.59 26.29
N LYS A 107 -32.06 -1.95 26.04
CA LYS A 107 -31.06 -2.45 25.08
C LYS A 107 -30.00 -3.29 25.80
N ARG A 108 -29.52 -4.36 25.15
CA ARG A 108 -28.38 -5.14 25.68
C ARG A 108 -27.11 -4.29 25.55
N TYR A 109 -26.33 -4.25 26.61
CA TYR A 109 -25.00 -3.62 26.66
C TYR A 109 -23.93 -4.65 27.02
N GLY A 110 -22.70 -4.41 26.59
CA GLY A 110 -21.54 -5.19 27.02
C GLY A 110 -21.09 -4.70 28.39
N ASP A 111 -21.08 -5.56 29.41
CA ASP A 111 -20.69 -5.19 30.78
C ASP A 111 -19.20 -5.46 31.00
N PHE A 112 -18.42 -4.39 31.07
CA PHE A 112 -16.97 -4.39 31.31
C PHE A 112 -16.63 -3.80 32.69
N THR A 113 -17.58 -3.78 33.63
CA THR A 113 -17.39 -3.18 34.96
C THR A 113 -16.46 -3.98 35.88
N SER A 114 -16.17 -5.24 35.55
CA SER A 114 -15.17 -6.06 36.26
C SER A 114 -14.35 -6.92 35.29
N GLU A 115 -13.12 -7.22 35.69
CA GLU A 115 -12.21 -8.10 34.93
C GLU A 115 -12.79 -9.50 34.72
N ASP A 116 -13.52 -10.02 35.70
CA ASP A 116 -14.18 -11.34 35.62
C ASP A 116 -15.22 -11.41 34.50
N LEU A 117 -15.81 -10.27 34.13
CA LEU A 117 -16.81 -10.16 33.07
C LEU A 117 -16.19 -9.86 31.70
N TYR A 118 -14.95 -9.38 31.66
CA TYR A 118 -14.29 -8.92 30.45
C TYR A 118 -14.33 -9.94 29.31
N THR A 119 -13.87 -11.17 29.57
CA THR A 119 -13.80 -12.23 28.55
C THR A 119 -15.18 -12.60 28.01
N ARG A 120 -16.19 -12.66 28.89
CA ARG A 120 -17.57 -12.99 28.49
C ARG A 120 -18.18 -11.87 27.65
N SER A 121 -17.99 -10.62 28.08
CA SER A 121 -18.52 -9.45 27.38
C SER A 121 -17.82 -9.22 26.04
N LEU A 122 -16.52 -9.50 25.94
CA LEU A 122 -15.77 -9.51 24.68
C LEU A 122 -16.33 -10.57 23.71
N GLN A 123 -16.61 -11.79 24.17
CA GLN A 123 -17.21 -12.82 23.32
C GLN A 123 -18.62 -12.44 22.83
N ASP A 124 -19.43 -11.83 23.70
CA ASP A 124 -20.76 -11.34 23.31
C ASP A 124 -20.65 -10.18 22.31
N LEU A 125 -19.66 -9.31 22.44
CA LEU A 125 -19.34 -8.26 21.48
C LEU A 125 -18.94 -8.85 20.12
N LEU A 126 -18.01 -9.81 20.10
CA LEU A 126 -17.57 -10.49 18.87
C LEU A 126 -18.73 -11.20 18.16
N LYS A 127 -19.65 -11.82 18.90
CA LYS A 127 -20.88 -12.39 18.33
C LYS A 127 -21.75 -11.34 17.66
N SER A 128 -21.84 -10.14 18.25
CA SER A 128 -22.58 -9.02 17.67
C SER A 128 -21.91 -8.45 16.41
N LEU A 129 -20.58 -8.53 16.33
CA LEU A 129 -19.80 -8.08 15.17
C LEU A 129 -19.84 -9.07 13.99
N GLY A 130 -20.23 -10.32 14.24
CA GLY A 130 -20.34 -11.38 13.24
C GLY A 130 -19.00 -12.05 12.89
N PRO A 131 -19.03 -13.16 12.12
CA PRO A 131 -17.82 -13.88 11.73
C PRO A 131 -16.93 -13.04 10.81
N VAL A 132 -15.62 -13.08 11.04
CA VAL A 132 -14.63 -12.49 10.13
C VAL A 132 -14.46 -13.40 8.92
N GLU A 133 -15.24 -13.18 7.87
CA GLU A 133 -14.86 -13.66 6.55
C GLU A 133 -13.57 -12.92 6.14
N LYS A 134 -12.47 -13.66 5.99
CA LYS A 134 -11.21 -13.20 5.40
C LYS A 134 -11.35 -13.06 3.87
N HIS A 135 -12.41 -12.41 3.41
CA HIS A 135 -12.52 -12.01 2.02
C HIS A 135 -11.92 -10.62 1.90
N ILE A 136 -10.68 -10.56 1.41
CA ILE A 136 -10.20 -9.34 0.77
C ILE A 136 -11.01 -9.27 -0.54
N ASP A 137 -11.97 -8.36 -0.63
CA ASP A 137 -12.69 -8.07 -1.88
C ASP A 137 -11.73 -7.39 -2.86
N VAL A 138 -10.76 -8.17 -3.36
CA VAL A 138 -10.01 -7.84 -4.56
C VAL A 138 -10.86 -8.37 -5.70
N SER A 139 -11.33 -7.46 -6.56
CA SER A 139 -12.06 -7.88 -7.76
C SER A 139 -11.22 -8.88 -8.55
N ALA A 140 -11.85 -9.82 -9.26
CA ALA A 140 -11.13 -10.79 -10.09
C ALA A 140 -10.17 -10.10 -11.09
N GLN A 141 -10.52 -8.88 -11.53
CA GLN A 141 -9.70 -8.03 -12.40
C GLN A 141 -8.45 -7.50 -11.69
N GLU A 142 -8.57 -7.01 -10.46
CA GLU A 142 -7.41 -6.55 -9.68
C GLU A 142 -6.46 -7.69 -9.33
N LYS A 143 -7.00 -8.88 -9.02
CA LYS A 143 -6.18 -10.07 -8.77
C LYS A 143 -5.37 -10.47 -10.00
N ASP A 144 -6.00 -10.48 -11.17
CA ASP A 144 -5.33 -10.81 -12.43
C ASP A 144 -4.26 -9.77 -12.81
N ALA A 145 -4.54 -8.48 -12.59
CA ALA A 145 -3.58 -7.40 -12.75
C ALA A 145 -2.36 -7.58 -11.84
N LEU A 146 -2.57 -7.87 -10.55
CA LEU A 146 -1.51 -8.12 -9.59
C LEU A 146 -0.68 -9.37 -9.94
N LEU A 147 -1.32 -10.46 -10.37
CA LEU A 147 -0.61 -11.66 -10.81
C LEU A 147 0.25 -11.39 -12.05
N THR A 148 -0.27 -10.62 -13.00
CA THR A 148 0.46 -10.21 -14.19
C THR A 148 1.67 -9.35 -13.83
N GLU A 149 1.51 -8.41 -12.91
CA GLU A 149 2.60 -7.56 -12.44
C GLU A 149 3.67 -8.35 -11.69
N LEU A 150 3.27 -9.25 -10.79
CA LEU A 150 4.20 -10.16 -10.09
C LEU A 150 4.98 -11.04 -11.05
N GLN A 151 4.33 -11.56 -12.10
CA GLN A 151 5.00 -12.36 -13.12
C GLN A 151 6.08 -11.54 -13.86
N LYS A 152 5.76 -10.30 -14.25
CA LYS A 152 6.74 -9.39 -14.88
C LYS A 152 7.92 -9.08 -13.96
N MET A 153 7.66 -8.82 -12.68
CA MET A 153 8.71 -8.57 -11.69
C MET A 153 9.62 -9.78 -11.54
N LYS A 154 9.05 -10.99 -11.47
CA LYS A 154 9.80 -12.24 -11.38
C LYS A 154 10.70 -12.46 -12.60
N GLU A 155 10.17 -12.28 -13.81
CA GLU A 155 10.95 -12.38 -15.04
C GLU A 155 12.10 -11.38 -15.09
N HIS A 156 11.88 -10.16 -14.59
CA HIS A 156 12.93 -9.14 -14.49
C HIS A 156 14.03 -9.52 -13.49
N VAL A 157 13.66 -10.05 -12.31
CA VAL A 157 14.63 -10.55 -11.31
C VAL A 157 15.46 -11.71 -11.87
N ASP A 158 14.83 -12.63 -12.59
CA ASP A 158 15.53 -13.74 -13.24
C ASP A 158 16.50 -13.22 -14.32
N ALA A 159 16.12 -12.19 -15.08
CA ALA A 159 16.99 -11.53 -16.06
C ALA A 159 18.21 -10.86 -15.43
N LEU A 160 18.03 -10.17 -14.31
CA LEU A 160 19.14 -9.58 -13.56
C LEU A 160 20.07 -10.65 -12.99
N THR A 161 19.51 -11.75 -12.48
CA THR A 161 20.30 -12.90 -11.98
C THR A 161 21.14 -13.51 -13.09
N ARG A 162 20.59 -13.71 -14.30
CA ARG A 162 21.35 -14.19 -15.46
C ARG A 162 22.50 -13.25 -15.81
N LEU A 163 22.24 -11.94 -15.83
CA LEU A 163 23.26 -10.92 -16.12
C LEU A 163 24.39 -10.94 -15.09
N GLN A 164 24.06 -11.04 -13.79
CA GLN A 164 25.06 -11.14 -12.72
C GLN A 164 25.91 -12.42 -12.85
N ASN A 165 25.29 -13.56 -13.13
CA ASN A 165 25.99 -14.83 -13.31
C ASN A 165 26.87 -14.87 -14.56
N HIS A 166 26.58 -14.05 -15.57
CA HIS A 166 27.36 -13.96 -16.79
C HIS A 166 28.76 -13.32 -16.61
N GLN A 167 29.09 -12.80 -15.41
CA GLN A 167 30.40 -12.25 -15.04
C GLN A 167 30.96 -11.15 -15.96
N SER A 168 30.12 -10.55 -16.81
CA SER A 168 30.55 -9.43 -17.64
C SER A 168 30.82 -8.23 -16.74
N THR A 169 32.04 -7.72 -16.79
CA THR A 169 32.43 -6.53 -16.04
C THR A 169 31.84 -5.30 -16.75
N PRO A 170 30.98 -4.51 -16.06
CA PRO A 170 30.51 -3.23 -16.60
C PRO A 170 31.70 -2.36 -17.01
N PHE A 171 31.48 -1.48 -17.99
CA PHE A 171 32.53 -0.57 -18.40
C PHE A 171 32.80 0.42 -17.27
N LYS A 172 34.03 0.40 -16.73
CA LYS A 172 34.53 1.43 -15.80
C LYS A 172 34.97 2.68 -16.57
N ASP A 173 34.13 3.15 -17.49
CA ASP A 173 34.42 4.33 -18.28
C ASP A 173 33.94 5.58 -17.55
N ASN A 174 34.77 6.62 -17.49
CA ASN A 174 34.31 7.96 -17.14
C ASN A 174 33.44 8.47 -18.28
N TRP A 175 32.11 8.35 -18.13
CA TRP A 175 31.19 8.75 -19.18
C TRP A 175 31.29 10.24 -19.48
N THR A 176 31.49 10.54 -20.75
CA THR A 176 31.38 11.91 -21.27
C THR A 176 29.94 12.43 -21.13
N GLN A 177 29.77 13.75 -21.07
CA GLN A 177 28.44 14.36 -21.09
C GLN A 177 27.62 13.94 -22.33
N GLY A 178 28.29 13.79 -23.48
CA GLY A 178 27.67 13.31 -24.72
C GLY A 178 27.10 11.89 -24.59
N LEU A 179 27.85 10.98 -23.97
CA LEU A 179 27.41 9.61 -23.72
C LEU A 179 26.27 9.54 -22.70
N GLN A 180 26.36 10.30 -21.60
CA GLN A 180 25.28 10.41 -20.61
C GLN A 180 23.97 10.87 -21.24
N ALA A 181 24.02 11.91 -22.07
CA ALA A 181 22.84 12.43 -22.77
C ALA A 181 22.27 11.43 -23.79
N ALA A 182 23.14 10.66 -24.47
CA ALA A 182 22.70 9.62 -25.39
C ALA A 182 22.01 8.45 -24.65
N VAL A 183 22.59 8.00 -23.54
CA VAL A 183 22.00 6.96 -22.68
C VAL A 183 20.64 7.40 -22.15
N ALA A 184 20.53 8.62 -21.62
CA ALA A 184 19.26 9.14 -21.11
C ALA A 184 18.16 9.15 -22.17
N ARG A 185 18.45 9.64 -23.38
CA ARG A 185 17.50 9.65 -24.51
C ARG A 185 17.13 8.23 -24.97
N SER A 186 18.09 7.31 -24.99
CA SER A 186 17.83 5.91 -25.35
C SER A 186 16.94 5.23 -24.31
N ASN A 187 17.22 5.42 -23.02
CA ASN A 187 16.45 4.82 -21.93
C ASN A 187 15.01 5.37 -21.87
N GLU A 188 14.80 6.65 -22.16
CA GLU A 188 13.47 7.24 -22.28
C GLU A 188 12.66 6.59 -23.41
N ARG A 189 13.30 6.33 -24.56
CA ARG A 189 12.65 5.74 -25.72
C ARG A 189 12.49 4.22 -25.63
N PHE A 190 13.43 3.55 -24.99
CA PHE A 190 13.51 2.09 -24.89
C PHE A 190 13.86 1.65 -23.45
N PRO A 191 12.91 1.74 -22.51
CA PRO A 191 13.14 1.39 -21.10
C PRO A 191 13.68 -0.03 -20.90
N GLN A 192 13.33 -0.97 -21.79
CA GLN A 192 13.79 -2.35 -21.74
C GLN A 192 15.31 -2.52 -21.95
N TYR A 193 16.02 -1.51 -22.45
CA TYR A 193 17.47 -1.55 -22.66
C TYR A 193 18.27 -0.86 -21.57
N GLN A 194 17.59 -0.20 -20.62
CA GLN A 194 18.23 0.61 -19.59
C GLN A 194 19.30 -0.18 -18.82
N VAL A 195 18.99 -1.40 -18.37
CA VAL A 195 19.93 -2.25 -17.62
C VAL A 195 21.25 -2.45 -18.38
N ILE A 196 21.21 -2.61 -19.70
CA ILE A 196 22.40 -2.78 -20.51
C ILE A 196 23.08 -1.43 -20.77
N ASN A 197 22.32 -0.40 -21.15
CA ASN A 197 22.86 0.92 -21.42
C ASN A 197 23.59 1.51 -20.20
N ASP A 198 23.02 1.36 -19.00
CA ASP A 198 23.54 1.90 -17.75
C ASP A 198 24.92 1.33 -17.37
N SER A 199 25.28 0.16 -17.93
CA SER A 199 26.51 -0.57 -17.61
C SER A 199 27.48 -0.76 -18.77
N TYR A 200 26.98 -0.77 -20.01
CA TYR A 200 27.73 -1.16 -21.20
C TYR A 200 27.67 -0.14 -22.34
N ALA A 201 27.06 1.03 -22.16
CA ALA A 201 27.18 2.10 -23.16
C ALA A 201 28.63 2.59 -23.26
N PHE A 202 29.09 2.90 -24.47
CA PHE A 202 30.46 3.32 -24.74
C PHE A 202 30.53 4.32 -25.89
N ASN A 203 31.69 4.96 -26.09
CA ASN A 203 31.97 5.77 -27.28
C ASN A 203 32.74 4.94 -28.31
N ALA A 204 32.30 4.92 -29.58
CA ALA A 204 32.92 4.15 -30.66
C ALA A 204 34.34 4.62 -30.98
N ILE A 205 34.55 5.94 -31.01
CA ILE A 205 35.83 6.61 -31.23
C ILE A 205 35.94 7.83 -30.31
N ASP A 206 37.14 8.06 -29.77
CA ASP A 206 37.60 9.28 -29.08
C ASP A 206 36.51 10.12 -28.40
N ASN A 207 35.81 9.55 -27.42
CA ASN A 207 34.83 10.27 -26.58
C ASN A 207 33.66 10.99 -27.30
N GLU A 208 33.53 10.86 -28.63
CA GLU A 208 32.65 11.71 -29.46
C GLU A 208 31.45 10.97 -30.05
N SER A 209 31.51 9.64 -30.16
CA SER A 209 30.49 8.83 -30.86
C SER A 209 29.79 7.86 -29.92
N PRO A 210 28.72 8.26 -29.20
CA PRO A 210 28.06 7.40 -28.23
C PRO A 210 27.33 6.22 -28.89
N VAL A 211 27.46 5.06 -28.25
CA VAL A 211 26.86 3.79 -28.67
C VAL A 211 26.03 3.24 -27.52
N THR A 212 24.72 3.30 -27.72
CA THR A 212 23.71 2.65 -26.89
C THR A 212 23.27 1.33 -27.54
N LEU A 213 22.66 0.43 -26.78
CA LEU A 213 22.27 -0.90 -27.25
C LEU A 213 21.31 -0.83 -28.44
N ASP A 214 20.32 0.05 -28.41
CA ASP A 214 19.38 0.24 -29.52
C ASP A 214 20.09 0.66 -30.81
N TYR A 215 21.06 1.57 -30.69
CA TYR A 215 21.84 2.05 -31.83
C TYR A 215 22.74 0.94 -32.39
N LEU A 216 23.38 0.17 -31.52
CA LEU A 216 24.21 -0.97 -31.92
C LEU A 216 23.39 -2.04 -32.65
N LEU A 217 22.25 -2.45 -32.10
CA LEU A 217 21.36 -3.43 -32.72
C LEU A 217 20.82 -2.93 -34.07
N TRP A 218 20.44 -1.65 -34.15
CA TRP A 218 20.02 -1.04 -35.41
C TRP A 218 21.14 -1.03 -36.45
N ALA A 219 22.36 -0.66 -36.06
CA ALA A 219 23.52 -0.62 -36.94
C ALA A 219 23.84 -2.01 -37.49
N ILE A 220 23.84 -3.05 -36.65
CA ILE A 220 24.03 -4.46 -37.06
C ILE A 220 22.92 -4.89 -38.03
N GLY A 221 21.65 -4.58 -37.72
CA GLY A 221 20.56 -4.90 -38.64
C GLY A 221 20.71 -4.18 -39.99
N LYS A 222 21.27 -2.97 -39.99
CA LYS A 222 21.49 -2.18 -41.21
C LYS A 222 22.69 -2.68 -42.02
N THR A 223 23.80 -3.07 -41.40
CA THR A 223 24.94 -3.71 -42.08
C THR A 223 24.50 -5.01 -42.75
N MET A 224 23.75 -5.87 -42.04
CA MET A 224 23.23 -7.11 -42.62
C MET A 224 22.32 -6.90 -43.84
N ARG A 225 21.59 -5.78 -43.93
CA ARG A 225 20.70 -5.47 -45.06
C ARG A 225 21.39 -4.74 -46.22
N LYS A 226 22.34 -3.84 -45.92
CA LYS A 226 22.90 -2.88 -46.91
C LYS A 226 24.42 -2.99 -47.11
N GLY A 227 25.09 -3.87 -46.38
CA GLY A 227 26.51 -4.23 -46.57
C GLY A 227 27.53 -3.33 -45.89
N ALA A 228 27.17 -2.15 -45.38
CA ALA A 228 28.10 -1.28 -44.65
C ALA A 228 27.40 -0.29 -43.72
N HIS A 229 28.04 0.05 -42.61
CA HIS A 229 27.61 1.11 -41.70
C HIS A 229 28.81 1.88 -41.13
N PRO A 230 28.76 3.22 -41.01
CA PRO A 230 29.87 4.01 -40.49
C PRO A 230 30.35 3.57 -39.10
N LEU A 231 29.45 3.02 -38.29
CA LEU A 231 29.79 2.49 -36.96
C LEU A 231 30.90 1.43 -37.01
N GLU A 232 30.93 0.60 -38.04
CA GLU A 232 31.94 -0.45 -38.20
C GLU A 232 33.35 0.17 -38.33
N SER A 233 33.48 1.17 -39.21
CA SER A 233 34.72 1.94 -39.36
C SER A 233 35.08 2.74 -38.10
N LEU A 234 34.10 3.34 -37.41
CA LEU A 234 34.35 4.07 -36.16
C LEU A 234 34.84 3.14 -35.05
N MET A 235 34.25 1.95 -34.92
CA MET A 235 34.69 0.95 -33.94
C MET A 235 36.07 0.37 -34.26
N GLU A 236 36.40 0.24 -35.55
CA GLU A 236 37.74 -0.15 -35.99
C GLU A 236 38.77 0.91 -35.63
N MET A 237 38.50 2.17 -35.96
CA MET A 237 39.38 3.29 -35.65
C MET A 237 39.57 3.50 -34.15
N GLY A 238 38.51 3.34 -33.35
CA GLY A 238 38.57 3.46 -31.89
C GLY A 238 38.97 2.18 -31.14
N GLY A 239 39.16 1.05 -31.83
CA GLY A 239 39.47 -0.24 -31.20
C GLY A 239 38.38 -0.76 -30.25
N THR A 240 37.11 -0.45 -30.50
CA THR A 240 35.98 -0.69 -29.56
C THR A 240 35.11 -1.90 -29.89
N TYR A 241 35.50 -2.74 -30.85
CA TYR A 241 34.78 -3.99 -31.16
C TYR A 241 34.59 -4.90 -29.95
N SER A 242 35.59 -5.01 -29.07
CA SER A 242 35.50 -5.80 -27.85
C SER A 242 34.43 -5.26 -26.89
N LYS A 243 34.18 -3.94 -26.87
CA LYS A 243 33.09 -3.33 -26.11
C LYS A 243 31.73 -3.65 -26.73
N ALA A 244 31.61 -3.55 -28.05
CA ALA A 244 30.40 -3.94 -28.77
C ALA A 244 30.03 -5.42 -28.52
N GLN A 245 31.02 -6.32 -28.58
CA GLN A 245 30.83 -7.73 -28.29
C GLN A 245 30.34 -7.96 -26.86
N LYS A 246 31.00 -7.38 -25.85
CA LYS A 246 30.58 -7.49 -24.45
C LYS A 246 29.17 -6.96 -24.19
N MET A 247 28.80 -5.85 -24.84
CA MET A 247 27.45 -5.30 -24.73
C MET A 247 26.40 -6.29 -25.27
N LEU A 248 26.69 -6.96 -26.40
CA LEU A 248 25.80 -7.97 -26.97
C LEU A 248 25.72 -9.22 -26.11
N GLU A 249 26.85 -9.72 -25.61
CA GLU A 249 26.91 -10.87 -24.69
C GLU A 249 26.08 -10.61 -23.41
N ALA A 250 26.23 -9.43 -22.81
CA ALA A 250 25.43 -8.98 -21.67
C ALA A 250 23.93 -8.90 -22.01
N TYR A 251 23.57 -8.38 -23.19
CA TYR A 251 22.18 -8.31 -23.63
C TYR A 251 21.58 -9.71 -23.84
N ILE A 252 22.31 -10.62 -24.49
CA ILE A 252 21.90 -12.00 -24.74
C ILE A 252 21.67 -12.74 -23.40
N ALA A 253 22.59 -12.58 -22.44
CA ALA A 253 22.44 -13.13 -21.10
C ALA A 253 21.20 -12.57 -20.37
N TYR A 254 20.96 -11.25 -20.47
CA TYR A 254 19.81 -10.59 -19.87
C TYR A 254 18.48 -11.15 -20.39
N ILE A 255 18.34 -11.27 -21.71
CA ILE A 255 17.11 -11.82 -22.33
C ILE A 255 17.01 -13.35 -22.24
N GLY A 256 18.09 -14.05 -21.84
CA GLY A 256 18.13 -15.49 -21.67
C GLY A 256 18.08 -16.28 -22.99
N LYS A 257 18.73 -15.77 -24.04
CA LYS A 257 18.84 -16.43 -25.36
C LYS A 257 20.23 -16.97 -25.64
#